data_AF-A0A2V5LIS5-F1
#
_entry.id   AF-A0A2V5LIS5-F1
#
_cell.length_a   1.000
_cell.length_b   1.000
_cell.length_c   1.000
_cell.angle_alpha   90.00
_cell.angle_beta   90.00
_cell.angle_gamma   90.00
#
_symmetry.space_group_name_H-M   'P 1'
#
loop_
_entity.id
_entity.type
_entity.pdbx_description
1 polymer ?
#
loop_
_entity_poly.entity_id
_entity_poly.type
_entity_poly.pdbx_seq_one_letter_code
_entity_poly.pdbx_strand_id
1 'polypeptide(L)'
;QPHRYSRTKALRGEFGSAFDDADRVVVTDVYPASEAPIPGISGQTIVDELLKHGHRSASYQARLEHVHCQIGNALDIGDLVLSLGAGNIHEQLSALAADLVIAEKLKAVVGEEADVCLYEPLSKHTTLRVGGPAQFWIEPQTEKAFAELIRFCRAENLPLFAMGRGSNLLVRDGGIRGVVVHPFGGDFDKIEVNGCEITAGAGVKVREVAYAARGANLGGLEWMEGIPGAVGGALRMNAGAMGSQTFENVVRIRYLDSEGNAYVKDRNELEVFYRRFPLLENNFAISATFHADPAERATIDSRLRESQEKRRTTQPIAKSAGCIFKNPDSIPAGKLVDELGLKNSRVGNARVSDVHGNFIVNDGGATAAEMLELIEKIKATARSKRGIELETEVEIVGEPA
;
A
#
# COMPACT_ATOMS: atom_id res chain seq x y z
N GLN A 1 3.14 0.06 -30.64
CA GLN A 1 3.93 1.31 -30.70
C GLN A 1 3.91 1.87 -32.12
N PRO A 2 3.20 2.98 -32.35
CA PRO A 2 3.14 3.62 -33.66
C PRO A 2 4.51 4.15 -34.09
N HIS A 3 4.75 4.23 -35.41
CA HIS A 3 6.02 4.70 -35.96
C HIS A 3 5.79 5.95 -36.81
N ARG A 4 6.49 7.03 -36.47
CA ARG A 4 6.43 8.37 -37.07
C ARG A 4 5.12 9.10 -36.88
N TYR A 5 5.21 10.41 -36.60
CA TYR A 5 4.04 11.27 -36.42
C TYR A 5 3.34 11.50 -37.77
N SER A 6 4.10 11.68 -38.84
CA SER A 6 3.58 11.87 -40.19
C SER A 6 2.68 10.71 -40.64
N ARG A 7 3.14 9.47 -40.42
CA ARG A 7 2.40 8.24 -40.74
C ARG A 7 1.18 8.04 -39.86
N THR A 8 1.33 8.28 -38.55
CA THR A 8 0.20 8.23 -37.61
C THR A 8 -0.91 9.18 -38.03
N LYS A 9 -0.55 10.42 -38.42
CA LYS A 9 -1.51 11.41 -38.93
C LYS A 9 -2.18 10.97 -40.25
N ALA A 10 -1.39 10.46 -41.19
CA ALA A 10 -1.89 10.09 -42.52
C ALA A 10 -2.83 8.87 -42.49
N LEU A 11 -2.52 7.88 -41.66
CA LEU A 11 -3.21 6.59 -41.63
C LEU A 11 -4.17 6.43 -40.44
N ARG A 12 -4.44 7.49 -39.67
CA ARG A 12 -5.27 7.41 -38.44
C ARG A 12 -6.63 6.73 -38.67
N GLY A 13 -7.29 6.97 -39.80
CA GLY A 13 -8.57 6.34 -40.13
C GLY A 13 -8.44 4.84 -40.41
N GLU A 14 -7.36 4.41 -41.09
CA GLU A 14 -7.10 2.99 -41.36
C GLU A 14 -6.75 2.23 -40.07
N PHE A 15 -6.10 2.88 -39.11
CA PHE A 15 -5.86 2.27 -37.80
C PHE A 15 -7.15 1.98 -37.04
N GLY A 16 -8.25 2.69 -37.33
CA GLY A 16 -9.52 2.55 -36.59
C GLY A 16 -10.14 1.16 -36.65
N SER A 17 -9.89 0.37 -37.69
CA SER A 17 -10.38 -1.02 -37.82
C SER A 17 -9.25 -2.06 -37.85
N ALA A 18 -8.01 -1.66 -37.56
CA ALA A 18 -6.84 -2.51 -37.76
C ALA A 18 -6.65 -3.56 -36.64
N PHE A 19 -7.40 -3.46 -35.54
CA PHE A 19 -7.21 -4.28 -34.34
C PHE A 19 -8.53 -4.89 -33.83
N ASP A 20 -9.53 -5.05 -34.70
CA ASP A 20 -10.88 -5.50 -34.31
C ASP A 20 -10.91 -6.94 -33.73
N ASP A 21 -9.91 -7.76 -34.06
CA ASP A 21 -9.77 -9.12 -33.53
C ASP A 21 -9.16 -9.16 -32.11
N ALA A 22 -8.62 -8.04 -31.60
CA ALA A 22 -8.05 -7.98 -30.26
C ALA A 22 -9.13 -7.62 -29.24
N ASP A 23 -9.23 -8.38 -28.15
CA ASP A 23 -10.14 -8.05 -27.06
C ASP A 23 -9.73 -6.74 -26.35
N ARG A 24 -8.42 -6.45 -26.33
CA ARG A 24 -7.83 -5.27 -25.70
C ARG A 24 -6.64 -4.74 -26.49
N VAL A 25 -6.57 -3.42 -26.63
CA VAL A 25 -5.47 -2.72 -27.31
C VAL A 25 -4.88 -1.66 -26.39
N VAL A 26 -3.55 -1.72 -26.21
CA VAL A 26 -2.78 -0.67 -25.53
C VAL A 26 -1.86 0.00 -26.55
N VAL A 27 -2.10 1.28 -26.81
CA VAL A 27 -1.30 2.07 -27.74
C VAL A 27 -0.34 2.94 -26.94
N THR A 28 0.95 2.82 -27.24
CA THR A 28 1.99 3.68 -26.65
C THR A 28 2.13 4.99 -27.41
N ASP A 29 2.93 5.92 -26.90
CA ASP A 29 3.29 7.09 -27.69
C ASP A 29 4.09 6.73 -28.97
N VAL A 30 4.09 7.66 -29.92
CA VAL A 30 4.68 7.50 -31.25
C VAL A 30 6.20 7.42 -31.13
N TYR A 31 6.78 6.34 -31.67
CA TYR A 31 8.22 6.28 -31.88
C TYR A 31 8.59 7.24 -33.03
N PRO A 32 9.33 8.32 -32.76
CA PRO A 32 9.46 9.44 -33.70
C PRO A 32 10.31 9.10 -34.93
N ALA A 33 11.28 8.20 -34.80
CA ALA A 33 12.25 7.88 -35.86
C ALA A 33 12.86 9.14 -36.51
N SER A 34 13.35 10.06 -35.67
CA SER A 34 13.93 11.36 -36.03
C SER A 34 12.94 12.41 -36.56
N GLU A 35 11.63 12.20 -36.46
CA GLU A 35 10.64 13.26 -36.71
C GLU A 35 10.41 14.15 -35.48
N ALA A 36 10.19 15.44 -35.73
CA ALA A 36 9.65 16.34 -34.71
C ALA A 36 8.18 15.98 -34.40
N PRO A 37 7.74 16.08 -33.14
CA PRO A 37 6.34 15.92 -32.77
C PRO A 37 5.41 16.82 -33.60
N ILE A 38 4.33 16.25 -34.09
CA ILE A 38 3.28 17.02 -34.77
C ILE A 38 2.20 17.38 -33.74
N PRO A 39 1.85 18.67 -33.55
CA PRO A 39 0.84 19.07 -32.58
C PRO A 39 -0.48 18.31 -32.77
N GLY A 40 -0.98 17.73 -31.68
CA GLY A 40 -2.23 16.95 -31.65
C GLY A 40 -2.14 15.53 -32.19
N ILE A 41 -0.94 15.05 -32.56
CA ILE A 41 -0.73 13.67 -33.01
C ILE A 41 0.08 12.91 -31.96
N SER A 42 -0.49 11.82 -31.46
CA SER A 42 0.16 10.91 -30.50
C SER A 42 -0.44 9.51 -30.64
N GLY A 43 -0.03 8.58 -29.77
CA GLY A 43 -0.71 7.29 -29.65
C GLY A 43 -2.20 7.42 -29.33
N GLN A 44 -2.61 8.47 -28.61
CA GLN A 44 -4.02 8.75 -28.31
C GLN A 44 -4.85 8.93 -29.59
N THR A 45 -4.26 9.49 -30.65
CA THR A 45 -4.96 9.65 -31.94
C THR A 45 -5.44 8.32 -32.51
N ILE A 46 -4.68 7.24 -32.32
CA ILE A 46 -5.08 5.91 -32.78
C ILE A 46 -6.16 5.32 -31.87
N VAL A 47 -6.03 5.50 -30.55
CA VAL A 47 -7.04 5.06 -29.58
C VAL A 47 -8.39 5.70 -29.87
N ASP A 48 -8.39 7.01 -30.15
CA ASP A 48 -9.63 7.75 -30.46
C ASP A 48 -10.31 7.22 -31.73
N GLU A 49 -9.55 6.90 -32.77
CA GLU A 49 -10.12 6.32 -34.00
C GLU A 49 -10.60 4.87 -33.77
N LEU A 50 -9.89 4.06 -32.99
CA LEU A 50 -10.35 2.71 -32.60
C LEU A 50 -11.69 2.75 -31.87
N LEU A 51 -11.80 3.61 -30.86
CA LEU A 51 -13.04 3.76 -30.08
C LEU A 51 -14.19 4.28 -30.95
N LYS A 52 -13.91 5.23 -31.84
CA LYS A 52 -14.89 5.77 -32.80
C LYS A 52 -15.38 4.71 -33.79
N HIS A 53 -14.52 3.77 -34.17
CA HIS A 53 -14.87 2.63 -35.02
C HIS A 53 -15.56 1.48 -34.27
N GLY A 54 -15.65 1.54 -32.94
CA GLY A 54 -16.43 0.62 -32.11
C GLY A 54 -15.60 -0.40 -31.33
N HIS A 55 -14.27 -0.28 -31.32
CA HIS A 55 -13.43 -1.12 -30.47
C HIS A 55 -13.78 -0.90 -29.00
N ARG A 56 -13.99 -1.97 -28.24
CA ARG A 56 -14.56 -1.88 -26.88
C ARG A 56 -13.55 -1.54 -25.80
N SER A 57 -12.28 -1.89 -26.01
CA SER A 57 -11.24 -1.77 -24.99
C SER A 57 -9.91 -1.31 -25.59
N ALA A 58 -9.83 -0.03 -25.93
CA ALA A 58 -8.60 0.61 -26.39
C ALA A 58 -8.14 1.66 -25.36
N SER A 59 -6.84 1.71 -25.08
CA SER A 59 -6.26 2.62 -24.09
C SER A 59 -4.91 3.16 -24.52
N TYR A 60 -4.61 4.39 -24.09
CA TYR A 60 -3.34 5.06 -24.37
C TYR A 60 -2.43 4.99 -23.15
N GLN A 61 -1.16 4.63 -23.39
CA GLN A 61 -0.11 4.64 -22.37
C GLN A 61 1.05 5.52 -22.84
N ALA A 62 1.17 6.72 -22.27
CA ALA A 62 2.19 7.69 -22.66
C ALA A 62 3.61 7.25 -22.25
N ARG A 63 3.74 6.52 -21.13
CA ARG A 63 5.02 6.07 -20.59
C ARG A 63 5.29 4.64 -21.00
N LEU A 64 6.26 4.45 -21.90
CA LEU A 64 6.59 3.14 -22.46
C LEU A 64 6.95 2.15 -21.36
N GLU A 65 7.67 2.61 -20.34
CA GLU A 65 8.11 1.87 -19.17
C GLU A 65 6.97 1.37 -18.27
N HIS A 66 5.74 1.83 -18.44
CA HIS A 66 4.58 1.37 -17.65
C HIS A 66 3.65 0.44 -18.44
N VAL A 67 3.95 0.18 -19.72
CA VAL A 67 3.10 -0.64 -20.59
C VAL A 67 3.02 -2.08 -20.10
N HIS A 68 4.17 -2.66 -19.74
CA HIS A 68 4.21 -4.03 -19.23
C HIS A 68 3.45 -4.15 -17.91
N CYS A 69 3.48 -3.14 -17.04
CA CYS A 69 2.68 -3.09 -15.81
C CYS A 69 1.17 -3.13 -16.10
N GLN A 70 0.72 -2.26 -17.02
CA GLN A 70 -0.68 -2.17 -17.39
C GLN A 70 -1.21 -3.46 -18.04
N ILE A 71 -0.40 -4.09 -18.89
CA ILE A 71 -0.75 -5.36 -19.52
C ILE A 71 -0.74 -6.47 -18.48
N GLY A 72 0.36 -6.64 -17.74
CA GLY A 72 0.54 -7.73 -16.78
C GLY A 72 -0.51 -7.76 -15.67
N ASN A 73 -0.97 -6.60 -15.17
CA ASN A 73 -2.05 -6.55 -14.18
C ASN A 73 -3.43 -6.98 -14.72
N ALA A 74 -3.57 -7.03 -16.05
CA ALA A 74 -4.82 -7.39 -16.70
C ALA A 74 -4.79 -8.78 -17.37
N LEU A 75 -3.69 -9.52 -17.25
CA LEU A 75 -3.56 -10.84 -17.86
C LEU A 75 -4.24 -11.90 -17.02
N ASP A 76 -4.97 -12.78 -17.72
CA ASP A 76 -5.49 -14.02 -17.19
C ASP A 76 -4.78 -15.23 -17.84
N ILE A 77 -4.92 -16.39 -17.20
CA ILE A 77 -4.38 -17.65 -17.73
C ILE A 77 -5.07 -17.97 -19.06
N GLY A 78 -4.25 -18.15 -20.10
CA GLY A 78 -4.72 -18.44 -21.46
C GLY A 78 -4.65 -17.24 -22.41
N ASP A 79 -4.38 -16.04 -21.89
CA ASP A 79 -4.24 -14.85 -22.71
C ASP A 79 -3.02 -14.91 -23.65
N LEU A 80 -3.18 -14.37 -24.86
CA LEU A 80 -2.10 -14.17 -25.82
C LEU A 80 -1.73 -12.68 -25.91
N VAL A 81 -0.49 -12.35 -25.53
CA VAL A 81 0.04 -10.99 -25.66
C VAL A 81 0.88 -10.86 -26.92
N LEU A 82 0.50 -9.93 -27.79
CA LEU A 82 1.24 -9.59 -29.01
C LEU A 82 1.73 -8.14 -28.93
N SER A 83 3.02 -7.92 -29.17
CA SER A 83 3.54 -6.57 -29.42
C SER A 83 3.74 -6.31 -30.90
N LEU A 84 3.31 -5.15 -31.35
CA LEU A 84 3.56 -4.65 -32.70
C LEU A 84 4.16 -3.24 -32.63
N GLY A 85 5.29 -3.03 -33.31
CA GLY A 85 5.91 -1.72 -33.40
C GLY A 85 7.28 -1.76 -34.08
N ALA A 86 7.75 -0.60 -34.53
CA ALA A 86 9.06 -0.46 -35.17
C ALA A 86 10.16 0.07 -34.21
N GLY A 87 9.78 0.47 -32.99
CA GLY A 87 10.72 0.88 -31.95
C GLY A 87 11.03 -0.27 -30.99
N ASN A 88 11.12 0.06 -29.70
CA ASN A 88 11.59 -0.81 -28.65
C ASN A 88 10.47 -1.43 -27.79
N ILE A 89 9.25 -1.50 -28.30
CA ILE A 89 8.12 -2.13 -27.57
C ILE A 89 8.38 -3.59 -27.16
N HIS A 90 9.23 -4.29 -27.91
CA HIS A 90 9.64 -5.67 -27.62
C HIS A 90 10.42 -5.80 -26.30
N GLU A 91 11.09 -4.73 -25.84
CA GLU A 91 11.77 -4.70 -24.54
C GLU A 91 10.76 -4.82 -23.39
N GLN A 92 9.59 -4.18 -23.53
CA GLN A 92 8.52 -4.24 -22.53
C GLN A 92 7.90 -5.63 -22.43
N LEU A 93 7.74 -6.33 -23.56
CA LEU A 93 7.28 -7.73 -23.55
C LEU A 93 8.34 -8.69 -23.00
N SER A 94 9.62 -8.40 -23.22
CA SER A 94 10.71 -9.19 -22.66
C SER A 94 10.73 -9.07 -21.13
N ALA A 95 10.51 -7.86 -20.60
CA ALA A 95 10.35 -7.62 -19.16
C ALA A 95 9.14 -8.37 -18.59
N LEU A 96 7.97 -8.24 -19.24
CA LEU A 96 6.75 -8.94 -18.85
C LEU A 96 6.94 -10.46 -18.85
N ALA A 97 7.57 -11.02 -19.89
CA ALA A 97 7.84 -12.46 -19.98
C ALA A 97 8.77 -12.95 -18.86
N ALA A 98 9.80 -12.17 -18.50
CA ALA A 98 10.67 -12.50 -17.39
C ALA A 98 9.91 -12.51 -16.06
N ASP A 99 9.05 -11.54 -15.83
CA ASP A 99 8.24 -11.46 -14.61
C ASP A 99 7.17 -12.57 -14.56
N LEU A 100 6.57 -12.95 -15.69
CA LEU A 100 5.65 -14.10 -15.75
C LEU A 100 6.32 -15.41 -15.30
N VAL A 101 7.58 -15.65 -15.71
CA VAL A 101 8.33 -16.85 -15.27
C VAL A 101 8.54 -16.84 -13.76
N ILE A 102 8.82 -15.68 -13.17
CA ILE A 102 8.97 -15.53 -11.71
C ILE A 102 7.62 -15.73 -11.02
N ALA A 103 6.54 -15.15 -11.54
CA ALA A 103 5.19 -15.30 -11.00
C ALA A 103 4.73 -16.76 -10.96
N GLU A 104 5.02 -17.55 -12.00
CA GLU A 104 4.71 -18.98 -12.04
C GLU A 104 5.46 -19.74 -10.93
N LYS A 105 6.76 -19.47 -10.75
CA LYS A 105 7.55 -20.05 -9.65
C LYS A 105 7.00 -19.65 -8.28
N LEU A 106 6.63 -18.37 -8.10
CA LEU A 106 6.04 -17.87 -6.86
C LEU A 106 4.74 -18.60 -6.55
N LYS A 107 3.84 -18.77 -7.55
CA LYS A 107 2.59 -19.51 -7.40
C LYS A 107 2.82 -20.96 -6.97
N ALA A 108 3.83 -21.63 -7.53
CA ALA A 108 4.21 -22.98 -7.13
C ALA A 108 4.71 -23.06 -5.66
N VAL A 109 5.32 -21.99 -5.15
CA VAL A 109 5.81 -21.91 -3.76
C VAL A 109 4.67 -21.69 -2.76
N VAL A 110 3.76 -20.75 -3.04
CA VAL A 110 2.68 -20.41 -2.09
C VAL A 110 1.45 -21.32 -2.19
N GLY A 111 1.36 -22.12 -3.25
CA GLY A 111 0.28 -23.06 -3.51
C GLY A 111 -0.87 -22.46 -4.32
N GLU A 112 -1.76 -23.33 -4.80
CA GLU A 112 -2.88 -22.94 -5.68
C GLU A 112 -3.87 -21.98 -5.01
N GLU A 113 -4.02 -22.07 -3.69
CA GLU A 113 -4.96 -21.26 -2.89
C GLU A 113 -4.51 -19.81 -2.67
N ALA A 114 -3.22 -19.50 -2.87
CA ALA A 114 -2.69 -18.16 -2.63
C ALA A 114 -2.65 -17.35 -3.94
N ASP A 115 -3.19 -16.14 -3.91
CA ASP A 115 -3.21 -15.26 -5.09
C ASP A 115 -1.82 -14.66 -5.36
N VAL A 116 -1.43 -14.65 -6.65
CA VAL A 116 -0.20 -14.01 -7.15
C VAL A 116 -0.60 -13.06 -8.27
N CYS A 117 -0.54 -11.76 -8.00
CA CYS A 117 -0.93 -10.73 -8.95
C CYS A 117 0.30 -9.95 -9.44
N LEU A 118 0.41 -9.77 -10.75
CA LEU A 118 1.44 -8.94 -11.36
C LEU A 118 1.05 -7.46 -11.32
N TYR A 119 2.01 -6.60 -10.98
CA TYR A 119 1.90 -5.14 -11.04
C TYR A 119 0.64 -4.57 -10.35
N GLU A 120 0.25 -5.15 -9.22
CA GLU A 120 -0.99 -4.80 -8.52
C GLU A 120 -0.92 -3.35 -7.98
N PRO A 121 -1.84 -2.44 -8.35
CA PRO A 121 -1.80 -1.05 -7.90
C PRO A 121 -1.96 -0.93 -6.38
N LEU A 122 -0.91 -0.52 -5.68
CA LEU A 122 -0.92 -0.39 -4.22
C LEU A 122 -1.85 0.72 -3.72
N SER A 123 -2.29 1.63 -4.60
CA SER A 123 -3.39 2.56 -4.32
C SER A 123 -4.73 1.89 -3.97
N LYS A 124 -4.94 0.62 -4.33
CA LYS A 124 -6.10 -0.17 -3.87
C LYS A 124 -5.92 -0.71 -2.43
N HIS A 125 -4.68 -0.80 -1.97
CA HIS A 125 -4.27 -1.46 -0.72
C HIS A 125 -3.77 -0.49 0.36
N THR A 126 -3.67 0.82 0.06
CA THR A 126 -3.38 1.89 1.03
C THR A 126 -4.64 2.66 1.40
N THR A 127 -4.74 3.09 2.66
CA THR A 127 -5.88 3.93 3.09
C THR A 127 -5.82 5.35 2.52
N LEU A 128 -4.62 5.82 2.17
CA LEU A 128 -4.40 7.07 1.43
C LEU A 128 -4.90 6.97 -0.02
N ARG A 129 -5.07 5.75 -0.54
CA ARG A 129 -5.38 5.45 -1.94
C ARG A 129 -4.39 6.04 -2.93
N VAL A 130 -3.12 5.92 -2.59
CA VAL A 130 -1.95 6.35 -3.37
C VAL A 130 -0.94 5.22 -3.36
N GLY A 131 -0.29 5.00 -4.49
CA GLY A 131 0.72 3.95 -4.64
C GLY A 131 0.75 3.37 -6.05
N GLY A 132 1.96 3.28 -6.60
CA GLY A 132 2.26 2.58 -7.83
C GLY A 132 2.12 1.06 -7.72
N PRO A 133 2.55 0.29 -8.73
CA PRO A 133 2.38 -1.15 -8.78
C PRO A 133 3.31 -1.89 -7.81
N ALA A 134 2.82 -2.94 -7.15
CA ALA A 134 3.68 -3.99 -6.60
C ALA A 134 4.06 -4.95 -7.73
N GLN A 135 5.37 -5.15 -8.00
CA GLN A 135 5.80 -6.04 -9.09
C GLN A 135 5.17 -7.44 -8.96
N PHE A 136 5.25 -8.02 -7.77
CA PHE A 136 4.50 -9.23 -7.40
C PHE A 136 3.73 -8.97 -6.10
N TRP A 137 2.41 -9.10 -6.12
CA TRP A 137 1.56 -9.06 -4.93
C TRP A 137 1.13 -10.47 -4.56
N ILE A 138 1.35 -10.87 -3.31
CA ILE A 138 1.13 -12.25 -2.85
C ILE A 138 0.40 -12.28 -1.51
N GLU A 139 -0.63 -13.11 -1.42
CA GLU A 139 -1.44 -13.31 -0.20
C GLU A 139 -1.32 -14.74 0.33
N PRO A 140 -0.28 -15.06 1.13
CA PRO A 140 -0.16 -16.38 1.74
C PRO A 140 -1.23 -16.54 2.83
N GLN A 141 -1.87 -17.70 2.87
CA GLN A 141 -2.91 -18.01 3.88
C GLN A 141 -2.38 -18.80 5.07
N THR A 142 -1.17 -19.36 4.99
CA THR A 142 -0.57 -20.15 6.08
C THR A 142 0.82 -19.65 6.44
N GLU A 143 1.22 -19.88 7.69
CA GLU A 143 2.59 -19.57 8.12
C GLU A 143 3.63 -20.36 7.30
N LYS A 144 3.33 -21.62 6.96
CA LYS A 144 4.22 -22.46 6.16
C LYS A 144 4.46 -21.86 4.78
N ALA A 145 3.41 -21.48 4.06
CA ALA A 145 3.52 -20.85 2.75
C ALA A 145 4.31 -19.53 2.83
N PHE A 146 4.11 -18.74 3.88
CA PHE A 146 4.86 -17.51 4.07
C PHE A 146 6.36 -17.78 4.34
N ALA A 147 6.69 -18.79 5.14
CA ALA A 147 8.07 -19.20 5.38
C ALA A 147 8.76 -19.69 4.10
N GLU A 148 8.05 -20.47 3.27
CA GLU A 148 8.54 -20.94 1.96
C GLU A 148 8.75 -19.78 0.99
N LEU A 149 7.84 -18.79 0.97
CA LEU A 149 7.98 -17.57 0.20
C LEU A 149 9.24 -16.77 0.61
N ILE A 150 9.49 -16.59 1.91
CA ILE A 150 10.70 -15.90 2.41
C ILE A 150 11.97 -16.60 1.89
N ARG A 151 12.02 -17.94 1.98
CA ARG A 151 13.17 -18.72 1.51
C ARG A 151 13.35 -18.61 0.00
N PHE A 152 12.27 -18.65 -0.77
CA PHE A 152 12.30 -18.48 -2.22
C PHE A 152 12.83 -17.10 -2.61
N CYS A 153 12.27 -16.03 -2.03
CA CYS A 153 12.71 -14.66 -2.30
C CYS A 153 14.20 -14.49 -1.99
N ARG A 154 14.68 -15.06 -0.89
CA ARG A 154 16.11 -15.04 -0.56
C ARG A 154 16.96 -15.78 -1.59
N ALA A 155 16.55 -16.97 -2.03
CA ALA A 155 17.30 -17.77 -3.01
C ALA A 155 17.40 -17.07 -4.38
N GLU A 156 16.34 -16.40 -4.81
CA GLU A 156 16.27 -15.68 -6.08
C GLU A 156 16.74 -14.21 -5.98
N ASN A 157 17.22 -13.77 -4.81
CA ASN A 157 17.59 -12.37 -4.52
C ASN A 157 16.48 -11.35 -4.83
N LEU A 158 15.22 -11.75 -4.59
CA LEU A 158 14.06 -10.89 -4.71
C LEU A 158 13.84 -10.12 -3.40
N PRO A 159 13.79 -8.77 -3.44
CA PRO A 159 13.36 -7.99 -2.28
C PRO A 159 11.96 -8.40 -1.85
N LEU A 160 11.75 -8.53 -0.53
CA LEU A 160 10.46 -8.89 0.06
C LEU A 160 10.01 -7.76 1.00
N PHE A 161 8.83 -7.22 0.76
CA PHE A 161 8.21 -6.16 1.57
C PHE A 161 6.88 -6.66 2.12
N ALA A 162 6.74 -6.70 3.45
CA ALA A 162 5.47 -7.09 4.08
C ALA A 162 4.56 -5.89 4.28
N MET A 163 3.33 -6.02 3.82
CA MET A 163 2.32 -4.97 3.85
C MET A 163 1.06 -5.46 4.58
N GLY A 164 0.66 -4.73 5.62
CA GLY A 164 -0.66 -4.89 6.24
C GLY A 164 -1.72 -4.14 5.43
N ARG A 165 -2.61 -3.41 6.10
CA ARG A 165 -3.69 -2.63 5.47
C ARG A 165 -3.26 -1.29 4.83
N GLY A 166 -1.95 -1.07 4.67
CA GLY A 166 -1.39 0.17 4.11
C GLY A 166 -1.84 1.46 4.80
N SER A 167 -2.16 1.40 6.10
CA SER A 167 -2.76 2.53 6.83
C SER A 167 -1.76 3.57 7.33
N ASN A 168 -0.46 3.25 7.28
CA ASN A 168 0.65 4.14 7.59
C ASN A 168 1.67 4.21 6.44
N LEU A 169 1.25 3.89 5.20
CA LEU A 169 2.13 3.86 4.04
C LEU A 169 1.80 4.99 3.06
N LEU A 170 2.85 5.65 2.56
CA LEU A 170 2.84 6.46 1.34
C LEU A 170 3.75 5.76 0.34
N VAL A 171 3.14 4.95 -0.53
CA VAL A 171 3.86 4.24 -1.60
C VAL A 171 4.08 5.20 -2.76
N ARG A 172 5.31 5.30 -3.26
CA ARG A 172 5.65 6.14 -4.42
C ARG A 172 4.98 5.64 -5.71
N ASP A 173 4.88 6.54 -6.69
CA ASP A 173 4.17 6.27 -7.95
C ASP A 173 4.85 5.21 -8.83
N GLY A 174 6.17 5.00 -8.69
CA GLY A 174 6.88 3.89 -9.33
C GLY A 174 6.61 2.53 -8.69
N GLY A 175 5.99 2.50 -7.52
CA GLY A 175 5.58 1.26 -6.86
C GLY A 175 6.71 0.56 -6.09
N ILE A 176 6.57 -0.75 -5.87
CA ILE A 176 7.53 -1.56 -5.10
C ILE A 176 8.02 -2.71 -5.97
N ARG A 177 9.33 -2.76 -6.19
CA ARG A 177 10.01 -3.85 -6.89
C ARG A 177 10.15 -5.08 -5.99
N GLY A 178 10.13 -6.26 -6.61
CA GLY A 178 10.16 -7.54 -5.91
C GLY A 178 8.78 -7.93 -5.39
N VAL A 179 8.77 -8.70 -4.30
CA VAL A 179 7.55 -9.26 -3.74
C VAL A 179 7.00 -8.34 -2.65
N VAL A 180 5.74 -7.92 -2.81
CA VAL A 180 4.93 -7.37 -1.74
C VAL A 180 4.03 -8.48 -1.21
N VAL A 181 4.27 -8.87 0.04
CA VAL A 181 3.49 -9.90 0.71
C VAL A 181 2.45 -9.28 1.63
N HIS A 182 1.21 -9.72 1.50
CA HIS A 182 0.09 -9.33 2.35
C HIS A 182 -0.44 -10.56 3.10
N PRO A 183 0.02 -10.82 4.34
CA PRO A 183 -0.45 -11.97 5.11
C PRO A 183 -1.94 -11.81 5.45
N PHE A 184 -2.80 -12.56 4.77
CA PHE A 184 -4.25 -12.41 4.79
C PHE A 184 -4.93 -13.77 4.61
N GLY A 185 -6.06 -13.98 5.29
CA GLY A 185 -6.74 -15.26 5.31
C GLY A 185 -6.04 -16.33 6.17
N GLY A 186 -6.68 -17.51 6.25
CA GLY A 186 -6.18 -18.68 6.96
C GLY A 186 -5.62 -18.39 8.36
N ASP A 187 -4.35 -18.66 8.59
CA ASP A 187 -3.67 -18.45 9.89
C ASP A 187 -3.59 -16.98 10.31
N PHE A 188 -3.58 -16.05 9.34
CA PHE A 188 -3.37 -14.62 9.60
C PHE A 188 -4.63 -13.88 10.06
N ASP A 189 -5.81 -14.43 9.82
CA ASP A 189 -7.10 -13.85 10.22
C ASP A 189 -7.73 -14.54 11.43
N LYS A 190 -7.07 -15.54 12.01
CA LYS A 190 -7.54 -16.23 13.21
C LYS A 190 -7.50 -15.33 14.44
N ILE A 191 -8.55 -15.42 15.25
CA ILE A 191 -8.63 -14.84 16.58
C ILE A 191 -9.17 -15.86 17.57
N GLU A 192 -8.42 -16.07 18.65
CA GLU A 192 -8.73 -17.06 19.69
C GLU A 192 -8.69 -16.40 21.06
N VAL A 193 -9.68 -16.68 21.90
CA VAL A 193 -9.77 -16.16 23.27
C VAL A 193 -9.65 -17.30 24.25
N ASN A 194 -8.63 -17.26 25.11
CA ASN A 194 -8.31 -18.28 26.09
C ASN A 194 -8.11 -17.62 27.47
N GLY A 195 -9.16 -17.64 28.31
CA GLY A 195 -9.12 -16.96 29.60
C GLY A 195 -8.96 -15.45 29.44
N CYS A 196 -7.87 -14.89 29.96
CA CYS A 196 -7.52 -13.47 29.85
C CYS A 196 -6.62 -13.14 28.64
N GLU A 197 -6.28 -14.14 27.83
CA GLU A 197 -5.41 -13.98 26.67
C GLU A 197 -6.19 -14.03 25.36
N ILE A 198 -5.84 -13.16 24.42
CA ILE A 198 -6.40 -13.11 23.07
C ILE A 198 -5.26 -13.25 22.07
N THR A 199 -5.23 -14.35 21.32
CA THR A 199 -4.26 -14.54 20.25
C THR A 199 -4.88 -14.15 18.92
N ALA A 200 -4.23 -13.24 18.20
CA ALA A 200 -4.70 -12.73 16.90
C ALA A 200 -3.58 -12.83 15.86
N GLY A 201 -3.93 -13.33 14.67
CA GLY A 201 -3.05 -13.37 13.51
C GLY A 201 -2.70 -11.96 13.01
N ALA A 202 -1.61 -11.85 12.25
CA ALA A 202 -1.06 -10.58 11.79
C ALA A 202 -1.98 -9.81 10.83
N GLY A 203 -2.90 -10.50 10.14
CA GLY A 203 -3.90 -9.94 9.23
C GLY A 203 -5.16 -9.40 9.93
N VAL A 204 -5.46 -9.90 11.14
CA VAL A 204 -6.60 -9.46 11.96
C VAL A 204 -6.60 -7.94 12.14
N LYS A 205 -7.75 -7.29 11.95
CA LYS A 205 -7.85 -5.84 12.17
C LYS A 205 -7.70 -5.55 13.65
N VAL A 206 -6.94 -4.51 13.99
CA VAL A 206 -6.69 -4.11 15.39
C VAL A 206 -8.01 -3.91 16.17
N ARG A 207 -9.03 -3.32 15.52
CA ARG A 207 -10.38 -3.17 16.10
C ARG A 207 -11.07 -4.51 16.41
N GLU A 208 -10.82 -5.56 15.62
CA GLU A 208 -11.46 -6.88 15.81
C GLU A 208 -10.94 -7.55 17.09
N VAL A 209 -9.69 -7.27 17.48
CA VAL A 209 -9.15 -7.67 18.80
C VAL A 209 -9.95 -7.03 19.93
N ALA A 210 -10.24 -5.73 19.86
CA ALA A 210 -11.06 -5.04 20.85
C ALA A 210 -12.49 -5.62 20.94
N TYR A 211 -13.09 -5.97 19.80
CA TYR A 211 -14.42 -6.56 19.77
C TYR A 211 -14.46 -8.01 20.28
N ALA A 212 -13.41 -8.80 20.04
CA ALA A 212 -13.28 -10.13 20.63
C ALA A 212 -13.13 -10.05 22.15
N ALA A 213 -12.30 -9.12 22.65
CA ALA A 213 -12.16 -8.84 24.09
C ALA A 213 -13.50 -8.48 24.73
N ARG A 214 -14.22 -7.54 24.11
CA ARG A 214 -15.58 -7.16 24.50
C ARG A 214 -16.52 -8.37 24.54
N GLY A 215 -16.48 -9.23 23.52
CA GLY A 215 -17.28 -10.45 23.44
C GLY A 215 -17.08 -11.39 24.62
N ALA A 216 -15.86 -11.45 25.14
CA ALA A 216 -15.46 -12.27 26.28
C ALA A 216 -15.49 -11.54 27.64
N ASN A 217 -16.00 -10.30 27.70
CA ASN A 217 -15.98 -9.43 28.91
C ASN A 217 -14.56 -9.17 29.44
N LEU A 218 -13.63 -8.97 28.52
CA LEU A 218 -12.26 -8.54 28.80
C LEU A 218 -12.09 -7.07 28.38
N GLY A 219 -11.60 -6.25 29.30
CA GLY A 219 -11.31 -4.83 29.12
C GLY A 219 -9.81 -4.53 29.00
N GLY A 220 -9.46 -3.28 28.72
CA GLY A 220 -8.08 -2.82 28.56
C GLY A 220 -7.58 -2.76 27.11
N LEU A 221 -8.42 -3.15 26.15
CA LEU A 221 -8.12 -3.15 24.70
C LEU A 221 -9.01 -2.20 23.91
N GLU A 222 -9.85 -1.40 24.56
CA GLU A 222 -10.85 -0.54 23.90
C GLU A 222 -10.21 0.53 23.01
N TRP A 223 -9.00 0.99 23.37
CA TRP A 223 -8.21 1.97 22.61
C TRP A 223 -7.83 1.48 21.19
N MET A 224 -7.80 0.17 20.97
CA MET A 224 -7.50 -0.46 19.67
C MET A 224 -8.59 -0.22 18.62
N GLU A 225 -9.83 0.09 19.05
CA GLU A 225 -10.94 0.43 18.15
C GLU A 225 -10.57 1.58 17.20
N GLY A 226 -9.84 2.57 17.73
CA GLY A 226 -9.46 3.78 17.02
C GLY A 226 -8.34 3.61 16.00
N ILE A 227 -7.70 2.43 15.91
CA ILE A 227 -6.50 2.25 15.08
C ILE A 227 -6.86 1.64 13.72
N PRO A 228 -6.66 2.38 12.62
CA PRO A 228 -6.75 1.79 11.30
C PRO A 228 -5.52 0.91 11.07
N GLY A 229 -5.71 -0.40 10.96
CA GLY A 229 -4.59 -1.29 10.66
C GLY A 229 -4.90 -2.76 10.96
N ALA A 230 -3.89 -3.59 10.76
CA ALA A 230 -3.87 -4.99 11.17
C ALA A 230 -2.82 -5.20 12.27
N VAL A 231 -2.95 -6.30 13.02
CA VAL A 231 -2.07 -6.63 14.16
C VAL A 231 -0.60 -6.58 13.77
N GLY A 232 -0.19 -7.13 12.63
CA GLY A 232 1.21 -7.12 12.19
C GLY A 232 1.78 -5.70 12.03
N GLY A 233 0.98 -4.79 11.45
CA GLY A 233 1.35 -3.38 11.34
C GLY A 233 1.37 -2.66 12.70
N ALA A 234 0.44 -3.00 13.59
CA ALA A 234 0.40 -2.44 14.94
C ALA A 234 1.63 -2.86 15.76
N LEU A 235 2.08 -4.11 15.63
CA LEU A 235 3.32 -4.58 16.24
C LEU A 235 4.53 -3.84 15.68
N ARG A 236 4.68 -3.77 14.35
CA ARG A 236 5.83 -3.09 13.71
C ARG A 236 5.95 -1.64 14.15
N MET A 237 4.82 -0.94 14.24
CA MET A 237 4.79 0.47 14.61
C MET A 237 4.71 0.72 16.11
N ASN A 238 4.64 -0.31 16.97
CA ASN A 238 4.18 -0.16 18.36
C ASN A 238 3.00 0.85 18.43
N ALA A 239 1.95 0.55 17.66
CA ALA A 239 0.85 1.48 17.44
C ALA A 239 0.19 1.84 18.77
N GLY A 240 -0.30 3.06 18.87
CA GLY A 240 -0.83 3.56 20.12
C GLY A 240 -1.83 4.68 19.91
N ALA A 241 -2.86 4.69 20.74
CA ALA A 241 -3.89 5.71 20.77
C ALA A 241 -4.35 5.92 22.21
N MET A 242 -4.83 7.12 22.51
CA MET A 242 -5.46 7.43 23.80
C MET A 242 -4.59 7.20 25.04
N GLY A 243 -3.27 7.31 24.89
CA GLY A 243 -2.32 7.12 25.99
C GLY A 243 -1.85 5.69 26.17
N SER A 244 -2.34 4.74 25.36
CA SER A 244 -1.92 3.33 25.38
C SER A 244 -1.14 2.95 24.12
N GLN A 245 -0.38 1.86 24.23
CA GLN A 245 0.46 1.31 23.15
C GLN A 245 0.33 -0.21 23.04
N THR A 246 0.60 -0.74 21.84
CA THR A 246 0.41 -2.16 21.52
C THR A 246 1.14 -3.07 22.50
N PHE A 247 2.40 -2.76 22.81
CA PHE A 247 3.22 -3.59 23.70
C PHE A 247 2.93 -3.42 25.20
N GLU A 248 1.95 -2.61 25.59
CA GLU A 248 1.42 -2.61 26.97
C GLU A 248 0.52 -3.82 27.22
N ASN A 249 -0.12 -4.34 26.17
CA ASN A 249 -1.00 -5.50 26.26
C ASN A 249 -0.37 -6.79 25.70
N VAL A 250 0.71 -6.72 24.92
CA VAL A 250 1.34 -7.94 24.34
C VAL A 250 2.01 -8.78 25.42
N VAL A 251 1.65 -10.06 25.47
CA VAL A 251 2.30 -11.11 26.30
C VAL A 251 3.41 -11.80 25.52
N ARG A 252 3.14 -12.15 24.26
CA ARG A 252 4.11 -12.78 23.36
C ARG A 252 3.78 -12.52 21.91
N ILE A 253 4.78 -12.70 21.05
CA ILE A 253 4.64 -12.62 19.60
C ILE A 253 5.18 -13.88 18.94
N ARG A 254 4.60 -14.23 17.80
CA ARG A 254 5.13 -15.23 16.86
C ARG A 254 5.58 -14.52 15.59
N TYR A 255 6.77 -14.83 15.10
CA TYR A 255 7.34 -14.20 13.91
C TYR A 255 8.20 -15.18 13.10
N LEU A 256 8.38 -14.88 11.83
CA LEU A 256 9.37 -15.51 10.95
C LEU A 256 10.59 -14.60 10.82
N ASP A 257 11.79 -15.16 10.95
CA ASP A 257 13.01 -14.40 10.65
C ASP A 257 13.22 -14.21 9.13
N SER A 258 14.28 -13.49 8.77
CA SER A 258 14.69 -13.27 7.37
C SER A 258 15.11 -14.55 6.63
N GLU A 259 15.23 -15.69 7.32
CA GLU A 259 15.51 -17.00 6.75
C GLU A 259 14.25 -17.90 6.69
N GLY A 260 13.10 -17.40 7.14
CA GLY A 260 11.84 -18.14 7.19
C GLY A 260 11.78 -19.16 8.33
N ASN A 261 12.57 -18.98 9.40
CA ASN A 261 12.46 -19.79 10.61
C ASN A 261 11.48 -19.14 11.61
N ALA A 262 10.68 -19.96 12.28
CA ALA A 262 9.66 -19.49 13.21
C ALA A 262 10.20 -19.37 14.64
N TYR A 263 9.85 -18.26 15.29
CA TYR A 263 10.19 -18.02 16.69
C TYR A 263 8.99 -17.51 17.46
N VAL A 264 9.05 -17.70 18.77
CA VAL A 264 8.15 -17.10 19.75
C VAL A 264 9.01 -16.36 20.76
N LYS A 265 8.61 -15.14 21.12
CA LYS A 265 9.24 -14.36 22.17
C LYS A 265 8.19 -13.80 23.11
N ASP A 266 8.44 -13.92 24.41
CA ASP A 266 7.63 -13.30 25.45
C ASP A 266 8.01 -11.82 25.60
N ARG A 267 7.11 -11.03 26.18
CA ARG A 267 7.20 -9.56 26.26
C ARG A 267 8.50 -9.06 26.91
N ASN A 268 9.02 -9.77 27.89
CA ASN A 268 10.26 -9.45 28.61
C ASN A 268 11.52 -9.61 27.76
N GLU A 269 11.45 -10.33 26.63
CA GLU A 269 12.55 -10.52 25.67
C GLU A 269 12.55 -9.45 24.55
N LEU A 270 11.60 -8.53 24.58
CA LEU A 270 11.35 -7.57 23.51
C LEU A 270 11.81 -6.16 23.88
N GLU A 271 12.75 -5.63 23.10
CA GLU A 271 13.11 -4.22 23.11
C GLU A 271 12.16 -3.43 22.20
N VAL A 272 11.38 -2.52 22.80
CA VAL A 272 10.32 -1.77 22.13
C VAL A 272 10.52 -0.28 22.39
N PHE A 273 10.38 0.53 21.34
CA PHE A 273 10.55 1.98 21.39
C PHE A 273 9.26 2.71 21.00
N TYR A 274 9.20 4.01 21.27
CA TYR A 274 8.08 4.83 20.82
C TYR A 274 7.99 4.80 19.30
N ARG A 275 6.84 4.33 18.78
CA ARG A 275 6.55 4.20 17.35
C ARG A 275 7.51 3.32 16.55
N ARG A 276 8.26 2.43 17.22
CA ARG A 276 9.28 1.61 16.58
C ARG A 276 9.49 0.29 17.31
N PHE A 277 9.55 -0.80 16.55
CA PHE A 277 9.90 -2.12 17.07
C PHE A 277 11.00 -2.78 16.22
N PRO A 278 12.29 -2.73 16.67
CA PRO A 278 13.44 -3.16 15.87
C PRO A 278 13.40 -4.59 15.38
N LEU A 279 12.81 -5.52 16.16
CA LEU A 279 12.75 -6.93 15.76
C LEU A 279 12.01 -7.10 14.43
N LEU A 280 10.92 -6.37 14.21
CA LEU A 280 10.12 -6.46 12.99
C LEU A 280 10.62 -5.55 11.87
N GLU A 281 11.79 -4.92 12.01
CA GLU A 281 12.43 -4.20 10.90
C GLU A 281 12.93 -5.16 9.82
N ASN A 282 13.44 -6.33 10.25
CA ASN A 282 14.03 -7.36 9.39
C ASN A 282 13.29 -8.72 9.46
N ASN A 283 12.22 -8.82 10.25
CA ASN A 283 11.47 -10.04 10.48
C ASN A 283 9.96 -9.80 10.28
N PHE A 284 9.19 -10.88 10.17
CA PHE A 284 7.79 -10.85 9.75
C PHE A 284 6.85 -11.36 10.85
N ALA A 285 5.90 -10.54 11.27
CA ALA A 285 4.92 -10.95 12.29
C ALA A 285 3.93 -12.00 11.74
N ILE A 286 3.63 -13.01 12.55
CA ILE A 286 2.64 -14.04 12.26
C ILE A 286 1.41 -13.87 13.16
N SER A 287 1.62 -13.69 14.46
CA SER A 287 0.55 -13.44 15.43
C SER A 287 1.08 -12.76 16.69
N ALA A 288 0.16 -12.21 17.49
CA ALA A 288 0.45 -11.75 18.84
C ALA A 288 -0.63 -12.22 19.81
N THR A 289 -0.21 -12.47 21.04
CA THR A 289 -1.09 -12.75 22.17
C THR A 289 -1.15 -11.52 23.07
N PHE A 290 -2.35 -11.04 23.34
CA PHE A 290 -2.65 -9.88 24.16
C PHE A 290 -3.26 -10.32 25.49
N HIS A 291 -2.83 -9.70 26.59
CA HIS A 291 -3.49 -9.80 27.90
C HIS A 291 -4.56 -8.72 28.03
N ALA A 292 -5.70 -9.12 28.56
CA ALA A 292 -6.81 -8.25 28.91
C ALA A 292 -7.45 -8.73 30.22
N ASP A 293 -7.96 -7.80 31.01
CA ASP A 293 -8.49 -8.11 32.34
C ASP A 293 -10.00 -8.28 32.31
N PRO A 294 -10.59 -9.18 33.12
CA PRO A 294 -12.03 -9.25 33.29
C PRO A 294 -12.62 -7.90 33.69
N ALA A 295 -13.64 -7.45 32.97
CA ALA A 295 -14.30 -6.17 33.21
C ALA A 295 -15.80 -6.26 32.91
N GLU A 296 -16.59 -5.39 33.54
CA GLU A 296 -18.01 -5.33 33.26
C GLU A 296 -18.28 -4.87 31.82
N ARG A 297 -19.19 -5.56 31.13
CA ARG A 297 -19.58 -5.25 29.75
C ARG A 297 -19.99 -3.79 29.56
N ALA A 298 -20.67 -3.20 30.55
CA ALA A 298 -21.09 -1.81 30.51
C ALA A 298 -19.89 -0.84 30.48
N THR A 299 -18.84 -1.12 31.25
CA THR A 299 -17.60 -0.31 31.26
C THR A 299 -16.87 -0.41 29.94
N ILE A 300 -16.75 -1.62 29.37
CA ILE A 300 -16.11 -1.85 28.07
C ILE A 300 -16.87 -1.09 26.96
N ASP A 301 -18.20 -1.23 26.93
CA ASP A 301 -19.06 -0.55 25.95
C ASP A 301 -18.96 0.97 26.08
N SER A 302 -18.84 1.50 27.30
CA SER A 302 -18.64 2.93 27.52
C SER A 302 -17.31 3.42 26.96
N ARG A 303 -16.20 2.72 27.24
CA ARG A 303 -14.86 3.08 26.76
C ARG A 303 -14.73 2.97 25.24
N LEU A 304 -15.34 1.95 24.64
CA LEU A 304 -15.40 1.82 23.17
C LEU A 304 -16.12 3.00 22.52
N ARG A 305 -17.27 3.43 23.08
CA ARG A 305 -18.00 4.60 22.58
C ARG A 305 -17.18 5.88 22.73
N GLU A 306 -16.49 6.05 23.85
CA GLU A 306 -15.59 7.20 24.07
C GLU A 306 -14.47 7.22 23.02
N SER A 307 -13.87 6.05 22.73
CA SER A 307 -12.85 5.93 21.70
C SER A 307 -13.36 6.34 20.32
N GLN A 308 -14.53 5.81 19.95
CA GLN A 308 -15.20 6.12 18.68
C GLN A 308 -15.50 7.61 18.54
N GLU A 309 -16.11 8.20 19.56
CA GLU A 309 -16.51 9.60 19.54
C GLU A 309 -15.30 10.52 19.44
N LYS A 310 -14.25 10.24 20.22
CA LYS A 310 -12.99 11.00 20.17
C LYS A 310 -12.37 10.95 18.78
N ARG A 311 -12.32 9.77 18.14
CA ARG A 311 -11.78 9.65 16.78
C ARG A 311 -12.62 10.43 15.78
N ARG A 312 -13.95 10.26 15.82
CA ARG A 312 -14.90 10.92 14.91
C ARG A 312 -14.81 12.44 14.96
N THR A 313 -14.60 13.00 16.15
CA THR A 313 -14.57 14.46 16.37
C THR A 313 -13.21 15.09 16.15
N THR A 314 -12.11 14.33 16.30
CA THR A 314 -10.74 14.88 16.23
C THR A 314 -9.98 14.53 14.95
N GLN A 315 -10.43 13.54 14.18
CA GLN A 315 -9.72 13.04 13.00
C GLN A 315 -10.62 13.02 11.76
N PRO A 316 -10.06 13.27 10.56
CA PRO A 316 -10.84 13.21 9.33
C PRO A 316 -11.25 11.77 8.98
N ILE A 317 -12.47 11.60 8.48
CA ILE A 317 -12.98 10.33 7.93
C ILE A 317 -12.46 10.09 6.48
N ALA A 318 -11.72 11.07 5.92
CA ALA A 318 -11.19 11.04 4.57
C ALA A 318 -10.01 10.04 4.39
N LYS A 319 -9.69 9.74 3.13
CA LYS A 319 -8.55 8.90 2.73
C LYS A 319 -7.24 9.54 3.20
N SER A 320 -6.60 8.94 4.19
CA SER A 320 -5.36 9.42 4.81
C SER A 320 -4.50 8.25 5.29
N ALA A 321 -3.22 8.49 5.57
CA ALA A 321 -2.28 7.52 6.15
C ALA A 321 -2.10 7.72 7.67
N GLY A 322 -3.07 8.35 8.35
CA GLY A 322 -2.92 8.76 9.74
C GLY A 322 -2.12 10.06 9.88
N CYS A 323 -1.46 10.22 11.03
CA CYS A 323 -0.57 11.34 11.29
C CYS A 323 0.65 11.28 10.36
N ILE A 324 0.92 12.38 9.65
CA ILE A 324 2.03 12.48 8.72
C ILE A 324 3.36 12.64 9.45
N PHE A 325 3.38 13.42 10.53
CA PHE A 325 4.58 13.74 11.29
C PHE A 325 4.50 13.21 12.72
N LYS A 326 5.67 12.82 13.26
CA LYS A 326 5.83 12.60 14.69
C LYS A 326 5.66 13.93 15.44
N ASN A 327 5.25 13.87 16.69
CA ASN A 327 5.21 15.06 17.53
C ASN A 327 6.63 15.45 17.96
N PRO A 328 7.10 16.68 17.67
CA PRO A 328 8.32 17.19 18.29
C PRO A 328 8.09 17.47 19.79
N ASP A 329 9.17 17.49 20.57
CA ASP A 329 9.10 17.65 22.04
C ASP A 329 8.43 18.94 22.49
N SER A 330 8.50 19.99 21.65
CA SER A 330 8.03 21.33 22.00
C SER A 330 6.54 21.55 21.78
N ILE A 331 5.93 20.86 20.82
CA ILE A 331 4.54 21.11 20.40
C ILE A 331 3.97 19.92 19.62
N PRO A 332 2.70 19.53 19.79
CA PRO A 332 2.08 18.55 18.90
C PRO A 332 2.13 19.01 17.43
N ALA A 333 2.52 18.10 16.52
CA ALA A 333 2.74 18.44 15.11
C ALA A 333 1.47 19.00 14.45
N GLY A 334 0.29 18.45 14.77
CA GLY A 334 -0.97 18.98 14.26
C GLY A 334 -1.23 20.42 14.69
N LYS A 335 -0.96 20.75 15.95
CA LYS A 335 -1.10 22.12 16.47
C LYS A 335 -0.11 23.07 15.80
N LEU A 336 1.12 22.61 15.55
CA LEU A 336 2.11 23.40 14.82
C LEU A 336 1.63 23.74 13.40
N VAL A 337 1.15 22.75 12.64
CA VAL A 337 0.64 22.98 11.27
C VAL A 337 -0.58 23.90 11.28
N ASP A 338 -1.44 23.78 12.28
CA ASP A 338 -2.61 24.65 12.48
C ASP A 338 -2.19 26.10 12.74
N GLU A 339 -1.26 26.34 13.68
CA GLU A 339 -0.72 27.67 14.00
C GLU A 339 0.05 28.31 12.83
N LEU A 340 0.64 27.49 11.96
CA LEU A 340 1.30 27.97 10.74
C LEU A 340 0.31 28.38 9.65
N GLY A 341 -0.99 28.17 9.85
CA GLY A 341 -2.06 28.50 8.90
C GLY A 341 -2.08 27.59 7.68
N LEU A 342 -1.59 26.36 7.81
CA LEU A 342 -1.41 25.45 6.67
C LEU A 342 -2.60 24.52 6.42
N LYS A 343 -3.63 24.51 7.29
CA LYS A 343 -4.90 23.82 7.00
C LYS A 343 -5.44 24.25 5.63
N ASN A 344 -5.98 23.29 4.88
CA ASN A 344 -6.45 23.47 3.50
C ASN A 344 -5.38 23.84 2.47
N SER A 345 -4.09 23.88 2.82
CA SER A 345 -3.02 23.96 1.82
C SER A 345 -3.05 22.73 0.92
N ARG A 346 -2.82 22.95 -0.38
CA ARG A 346 -2.91 21.91 -1.41
C ARG A 346 -1.69 21.89 -2.32
N VAL A 347 -1.44 20.71 -2.87
CA VAL A 347 -0.63 20.46 -4.07
C VAL A 347 -1.41 19.43 -4.89
N GLY A 348 -1.81 19.78 -6.11
CA GLY A 348 -2.71 18.95 -6.91
C GLY A 348 -3.95 18.52 -6.11
N ASN A 349 -4.16 17.22 -5.98
CA ASN A 349 -5.30 16.64 -5.24
C ASN A 349 -4.96 16.27 -3.78
N ALA A 350 -3.72 16.47 -3.33
CA ALA A 350 -3.32 16.32 -1.93
C ALA A 350 -3.65 17.59 -1.13
N ARG A 351 -4.22 17.43 0.06
CA ARG A 351 -4.60 18.56 0.94
C ARG A 351 -4.29 18.32 2.41
N VAL A 352 -3.83 19.34 3.13
CA VAL A 352 -3.84 19.34 4.60
C VAL A 352 -5.28 19.43 5.13
N SER A 353 -5.70 18.44 5.91
CA SER A 353 -7.06 18.36 6.48
C SER A 353 -7.43 19.64 7.23
N ASP A 354 -8.67 20.07 7.05
CA ASP A 354 -9.31 21.14 7.82
C ASP A 354 -9.67 20.68 9.25
N VAL A 355 -9.95 19.40 9.44
CA VAL A 355 -10.17 18.80 10.76
C VAL A 355 -8.90 18.81 11.61
N HIS A 356 -7.79 18.23 11.12
CA HIS A 356 -6.56 18.06 11.90
C HIS A 356 -5.31 18.34 11.04
N GLY A 357 -4.46 19.30 11.42
CA GLY A 357 -3.30 19.71 10.63
C GLY A 357 -2.19 18.67 10.44
N ASN A 358 -2.22 17.55 11.15
CA ASN A 358 -1.24 16.47 10.97
C ASN A 358 -1.71 15.41 9.98
N PHE A 359 -2.85 15.62 9.32
CA PHE A 359 -3.41 14.69 8.35
C PHE A 359 -3.35 15.34 6.97
N ILE A 360 -2.78 14.62 6.00
CA ILE A 360 -2.94 14.93 4.59
C ILE A 360 -3.98 13.96 4.03
N VAL A 361 -4.94 14.51 3.29
CA VAL A 361 -6.05 13.77 2.69
C VAL A 361 -5.93 13.75 1.17
N ASN A 362 -6.36 12.64 0.59
CA ASN A 362 -6.52 12.48 -0.85
C ASN A 362 -7.96 12.83 -1.22
N ASP A 363 -8.18 14.01 -1.80
CA ASP A 363 -9.50 14.47 -2.24
C ASP A 363 -9.95 13.79 -3.55
N GLY A 364 -9.14 12.87 -4.09
CA GLY A 364 -9.42 12.06 -5.28
C GLY A 364 -8.35 12.26 -6.35
N GLY A 365 -7.71 11.17 -6.79
CA GLY A 365 -6.71 11.21 -7.86
C GLY A 365 -5.39 11.86 -7.48
N ALA A 366 -5.08 11.99 -6.18
CA ALA A 366 -3.76 12.45 -5.77
C ALA A 366 -2.66 11.44 -6.09
N THR A 367 -1.49 11.94 -6.48
CA THR A 367 -0.30 11.12 -6.71
C THR A 367 0.61 11.12 -5.47
N ALA A 368 1.53 10.16 -5.40
CA ALA A 368 2.54 10.15 -4.34
C ALA A 368 3.45 11.37 -4.44
N ALA A 369 3.80 11.80 -5.66
CA ALA A 369 4.56 13.02 -5.89
C ALA A 369 3.89 14.27 -5.29
N GLU A 370 2.59 14.46 -5.51
CA GLU A 370 1.81 15.57 -4.92
C GLU A 370 1.79 15.52 -3.39
N MET A 371 1.63 14.33 -2.81
CA MET A 371 1.66 14.12 -1.36
C MET A 371 3.03 14.49 -0.77
N LEU A 372 4.12 14.06 -1.42
CA LEU A 372 5.49 14.34 -0.98
C LEU A 372 5.86 15.82 -1.11
N GLU A 373 5.44 16.48 -2.18
CA GLU A 373 5.63 17.92 -2.35
C GLU A 373 4.92 18.71 -1.23
N LEU A 374 3.69 18.31 -0.87
CA LEU A 374 2.97 18.93 0.23
C LEU A 374 3.65 18.69 1.59
N ILE A 375 4.19 17.49 1.82
CA ILE A 375 4.97 17.16 3.03
C ILE A 375 6.19 18.07 3.15
N GLU A 376 6.98 18.21 2.07
CA GLU A 376 8.17 19.06 2.06
C GLU A 376 7.83 20.54 2.23
N LYS A 377 6.72 21.01 1.64
CA LYS A 377 6.21 22.38 1.88
C LYS A 377 5.90 22.63 3.35
N ILE A 378 5.28 21.67 4.05
CA ILE A 378 4.99 21.79 5.48
C ILE A 378 6.28 21.82 6.30
N LYS A 379 7.21 20.89 6.04
CA LYS A 379 8.53 20.84 6.71
C LYS A 379 9.31 22.14 6.53
N ALA A 380 9.41 22.65 5.29
CA ALA A 380 10.09 23.90 4.99
C ALA A 380 9.45 25.10 5.69
N THR A 381 8.12 25.13 5.79
CA THR A 381 7.39 26.19 6.50
C THR A 381 7.60 26.13 8.01
N ALA A 382 7.57 24.94 8.61
CA ALA A 382 7.84 24.74 10.03
C ALA A 382 9.28 25.15 10.41
N ARG A 383 10.25 24.74 9.59
CA ARG A 383 11.65 25.11 9.74
C ARG A 383 11.86 26.62 9.63
N SER A 384 11.35 27.24 8.57
CA SER A 384 11.57 28.68 8.33
C SER A 384 10.86 29.59 9.35
N LYS A 385 9.63 29.27 9.75
CA LYS A 385 8.83 30.14 10.63
C LYS A 385 9.02 29.85 12.12
N ARG A 386 9.38 28.62 12.49
CA ARG A 386 9.43 28.18 13.90
C ARG A 386 10.74 27.50 14.29
N GLY A 387 11.66 27.26 13.36
CA GLY A 387 12.93 26.58 13.63
C GLY A 387 12.76 25.11 14.02
N ILE A 388 11.61 24.51 13.73
CA ILE A 388 11.28 23.12 14.09
C ILE A 388 11.47 22.23 12.87
N GLU A 389 12.32 21.22 12.99
CA GLU A 389 12.45 20.13 12.02
C GLU A 389 11.38 19.07 12.29
N LEU A 390 10.51 18.83 11.32
CA LEU A 390 9.47 17.79 11.40
C LEU A 390 9.97 16.49 10.77
N GLU A 391 9.86 15.40 11.53
CA GLU A 391 10.10 14.04 11.06
C GLU A 391 8.79 13.36 10.66
N THR A 392 8.81 12.60 9.57
CA THR A 392 7.64 11.82 9.13
C THR A 392 7.40 10.62 10.05
N GLU A 393 6.14 10.38 10.40
CA GLU A 393 5.64 9.14 11.03
C GLU A 393 5.08 8.17 9.98
N VAL A 394 4.57 8.72 8.86
CA VAL A 394 4.20 7.92 7.69
C VAL A 394 5.43 7.30 7.06
N GLU A 395 5.34 6.01 6.71
CA GLU A 395 6.42 5.27 6.06
C GLU A 395 6.36 5.50 4.55
N ILE A 396 7.41 6.12 4.01
CA ILE A 396 7.48 6.47 2.59
C ILE A 396 8.30 5.42 1.85
N VAL A 397 7.62 4.54 1.11
CA VAL A 397 8.22 3.34 0.49
C VAL A 397 8.12 3.35 -1.03
N GLY A 398 8.83 2.43 -1.69
CA GLY A 398 8.81 2.29 -3.14
C GLY A 398 9.72 3.26 -3.88
N GLU A 399 9.67 3.18 -5.21
CA GLU A 399 10.57 3.85 -6.14
C GLU A 399 9.92 5.10 -6.78
N PRO A 400 10.71 6.12 -7.16
CA PRO A 400 10.23 7.22 -7.99
C PRO A 400 9.61 6.74 -9.31
N ALA A 401 8.74 7.57 -9.89
CA ALA A 401 7.93 7.25 -11.07
C ALA A 401 8.71 7.13 -12.39
#